data_AF-A0AAD2D0H4-F1
#
_entry.id   AF-A0AAD2D0H4-F1
#
_cell.length_a   1.000
_cell.length_b   1.000
_cell.length_c   1.000
_cell.angle_alpha   90.00
_cell.angle_beta   90.00
_cell.angle_gamma   90.00
#
_symmetry.space_group_name_H-M   'P 1'
#
loop_
_entity.id
_entity.type
_entity.pdbx_description
1 polymer ?
#
loop_
_entity_poly.entity_id
_entity_poly.type
_entity_poly.pdbx_seq_one_letter_code
_entity_poly.pdbx_strand_id
1 'polypeptide(L)'
;MGNGHSAQDEYLLEAILTNQEAEVSNILTKDSTRVNAPLLNGMTNPICRAAYLGKRNMVALILKHQGDINLKCGGKGNTPLMWSAWRNNVKMTQFLVSQGADIEATNNEGLNALDVAITRVSYATALFLKKQGLSPKPAEFYEEKLQVKFDVELFIEKLENEEQVHSFNIFYKRIEREEQEWLSKDLVIDPRETWKKWLTRNMNFEEPPMVPREDIPEDNQPHTTFYGKMTCYLNGINPYPPGHKNNPAKTNDTVDALDKSKVKEPDQELGRNREENKEDDLAIEDIK
;
A
#
# COMPACT_ATOMS: atom_id res chain seq x y z
N MET A 1 12.08 -30.98 8.77
CA MET A 1 12.60 -30.26 7.59
C MET A 1 12.28 -28.79 7.81
N GLY A 2 13.17 -27.84 8.11
CA GLY A 2 14.59 -27.79 8.41
C GLY A 2 14.80 -26.31 8.77
N ASN A 3 14.75 -25.95 10.06
CA ASN A 3 15.03 -24.58 10.51
C ASN A 3 16.55 -24.40 10.49
N GLY A 4 17.09 -24.19 9.30
CA GLY A 4 18.48 -23.84 9.07
C GLY A 4 18.63 -22.35 8.81
N HIS A 5 18.17 -21.50 9.74
CA HIS A 5 18.68 -20.12 9.76
C HIS A 5 20.14 -20.22 10.19
N SER A 6 21.06 -20.00 9.26
CA SER A 6 22.46 -19.89 9.65
C SER A 6 22.59 -18.61 10.48
N ALA A 7 23.22 -18.65 11.66
CA ALA A 7 23.49 -17.44 12.46
C ALA A 7 24.20 -16.35 11.65
N GLN A 8 24.93 -16.74 10.60
CA GLN A 8 25.57 -15.83 9.66
C GLN A 8 24.59 -15.15 8.69
N ASP A 9 23.43 -15.74 8.38
CA ASP A 9 22.37 -15.09 7.57
C ASP A 9 21.71 -13.98 8.38
N GLU A 10 21.46 -14.23 9.67
CA GLU A 10 20.96 -13.22 10.61
C GLU A 10 21.97 -12.09 10.78
N TYR A 11 23.26 -12.41 10.93
CA TYR A 11 24.32 -11.41 11.05
C TYR A 11 24.50 -10.59 9.76
N LEU A 12 24.44 -11.23 8.59
CA LEU A 12 24.47 -10.52 7.30
C LEU A 12 23.27 -9.58 7.15
N LEU A 13 22.07 -10.06 7.51
CA LEU A 13 20.87 -9.23 7.49
C LEU A 13 21.02 -8.02 8.42
N GLU A 14 21.50 -8.22 9.64
CA GLU A 14 21.71 -7.15 10.61
C GLU A 14 22.74 -6.12 10.13
N ALA A 15 23.85 -6.58 9.54
CA ALA A 15 24.85 -5.70 8.94
C ALA A 15 24.26 -4.83 7.81
N ILE A 16 23.38 -5.40 6.97
CA ILE A 16 22.65 -4.65 5.93
C ILE A 16 21.65 -3.67 6.57
N LEU A 17 20.94 -4.08 7.62
CA LEU A 17 19.97 -3.23 8.35
C LEU A 17 20.65 -2.04 9.04
N THR A 18 21.86 -2.22 9.54
CA THR A 18 22.66 -1.20 10.24
C THR A 18 23.64 -0.46 9.34
N ASN A 19 23.68 -0.76 8.03
CA ASN A 19 24.54 -0.08 7.04
C ASN A 19 26.05 -0.31 7.25
N GLN A 20 26.46 -1.47 7.78
CA GLN A 20 27.86 -1.76 8.08
C GLN A 20 28.58 -2.38 6.87
N GLU A 21 29.16 -1.53 6.00
CA GLU A 21 29.85 -1.97 4.76
C GLU A 21 30.99 -2.93 5.01
N ALA A 22 31.80 -2.66 6.05
CA ALA A 22 32.94 -3.48 6.40
C ALA A 22 32.52 -4.91 6.77
N GLU A 23 31.45 -5.05 7.57
CA GLU A 23 30.96 -6.37 7.99
C GLU A 23 30.31 -7.13 6.85
N VAL A 24 29.49 -6.47 6.03
CA VAL A 24 28.92 -7.09 4.82
C VAL A 24 30.04 -7.59 3.90
N SER A 25 31.07 -6.79 3.64
CA SER A 25 32.20 -7.20 2.80
C SER A 25 33.00 -8.35 3.43
N ASN A 26 33.24 -8.32 4.74
CA ASN A 26 33.93 -9.39 5.47
C ASN A 26 33.17 -10.73 5.37
N ILE A 27 31.86 -10.71 5.57
CA ILE A 27 31.00 -11.90 5.46
C ILE A 27 31.02 -12.44 4.03
N LEU A 28 30.77 -11.60 3.03
CA LEU A 28 30.72 -12.01 1.62
C LEU A 28 32.07 -12.44 1.05
N THR A 29 33.19 -11.96 1.63
CA THR A 29 34.54 -12.42 1.27
C THR A 29 34.82 -13.80 1.86
N LYS A 30 34.39 -14.06 3.10
CA LYS A 30 34.56 -15.36 3.76
C LYS A 30 33.67 -16.43 3.14
N ASP A 31 32.46 -16.06 2.74
CA ASP A 31 31.47 -16.96 2.17
C ASP A 31 30.67 -16.23 1.07
N SER A 32 31.15 -16.35 -0.18
CA SER A 32 30.52 -15.72 -1.34
C SER A 32 29.16 -16.34 -1.69
N THR A 33 28.83 -17.54 -1.19
CA THR A 33 27.55 -18.19 -1.47
C THR A 33 26.36 -17.40 -0.89
N ARG A 34 26.64 -16.52 0.07
CA ARG A 34 25.65 -15.69 0.77
C ARG A 34 25.14 -14.50 -0.01
N VAL A 35 25.84 -14.07 -1.06
CA VAL A 35 25.50 -12.84 -1.79
C VAL A 35 24.07 -12.87 -2.37
N ASN A 36 23.60 -14.07 -2.75
CA ASN A 36 22.28 -14.32 -3.29
C ASN A 36 21.43 -15.23 -2.38
N ALA A 37 21.88 -15.50 -1.15
CA ALA A 37 21.18 -16.41 -0.25
C ALA A 37 19.83 -15.84 0.18
N PRO A 38 18.80 -16.68 0.32
CA PRO A 38 17.53 -16.27 0.90
C PRO A 38 17.74 -15.88 2.37
N LEU A 39 17.24 -14.72 2.76
CA LEU A 39 17.19 -14.25 4.13
C LEU A 39 15.75 -14.31 4.65
N LEU A 40 15.59 -14.44 5.97
CA LEU A 40 14.27 -14.51 6.62
C LEU A 40 13.34 -15.55 5.96
N ASN A 41 13.79 -16.80 5.81
CA ASN A 41 13.02 -17.89 5.18
C ASN A 41 12.58 -17.57 3.73
N GLY A 42 13.42 -16.85 2.97
CA GLY A 42 13.11 -16.46 1.59
C GLY A 42 12.16 -15.27 1.46
N MET A 43 11.80 -14.61 2.56
CA MET A 43 11.03 -13.36 2.51
C MET A 43 11.83 -12.21 1.90
N THR A 44 13.17 -12.28 1.91
CA THR A 44 14.06 -11.29 1.28
C THR A 44 15.36 -11.96 0.85
N ASN A 45 16.22 -11.22 0.17
CA ASN A 45 17.63 -11.53 -0.05
C ASN A 45 18.46 -10.25 0.22
N PRO A 46 19.81 -10.30 0.19
CA PRO A 46 20.66 -9.14 0.50
C PRO A 46 20.33 -7.91 -0.35
N ILE A 47 20.27 -8.06 -1.67
CA ILE A 47 20.10 -6.93 -2.60
C ILE A 47 18.68 -6.35 -2.56
N CYS A 48 17.65 -7.19 -2.44
CA CYS A 48 16.28 -6.76 -2.20
C CYS A 48 16.18 -5.93 -0.91
N ARG A 49 16.82 -6.38 0.17
CA ARG A 49 16.78 -5.69 1.46
C ARG A 49 17.49 -4.34 1.36
N ALA A 50 18.67 -4.28 0.74
CA ALA A 50 19.39 -3.04 0.50
C ALA A 50 18.59 -2.04 -0.36
N ALA A 51 17.96 -2.53 -1.45
CA ALA A 51 17.10 -1.73 -2.32
C ALA A 51 15.86 -1.21 -1.59
N TYR A 52 15.18 -2.06 -0.81
CA TYR A 52 14.03 -1.67 0.02
C TYR A 52 14.38 -0.58 1.03
N LEU A 53 15.58 -0.63 1.62
CA LEU A 53 16.07 0.37 2.57
C LEU A 53 16.60 1.65 1.90
N GLY A 54 16.78 1.65 0.57
CA GLY A 54 17.35 2.79 -0.14
C GLY A 54 18.87 2.96 0.01
N LYS A 55 19.58 1.92 0.48
CA LYS A 55 21.03 1.95 0.75
C LYS A 55 21.84 1.66 -0.51
N ARG A 56 22.14 2.70 -1.30
CA ARG A 56 22.84 2.58 -2.60
C ARG A 56 24.25 2.01 -2.46
N ASN A 57 24.97 2.41 -1.40
CA ASN A 57 26.26 1.85 -1.01
C ASN A 57 26.19 0.33 -0.78
N MET A 58 25.17 -0.15 -0.06
CA MET A 58 24.95 -1.60 0.15
C MET A 58 24.66 -2.32 -1.15
N VAL A 59 23.80 -1.77 -2.01
CA VAL A 59 23.51 -2.36 -3.33
C VAL A 59 24.80 -2.44 -4.16
N ALA A 60 25.58 -1.36 -4.24
CA ALA A 60 26.85 -1.33 -4.96
C ALA A 60 27.85 -2.37 -4.42
N LEU A 61 27.95 -2.51 -3.09
CA LEU A 61 28.80 -3.50 -2.44
C LEU A 61 28.36 -4.93 -2.78
N ILE A 62 27.06 -5.22 -2.71
CA ILE A 62 26.53 -6.55 -3.04
C ILE A 62 26.78 -6.89 -4.52
N LEU A 63 26.59 -5.92 -5.43
CA LEU A 63 26.89 -6.09 -6.86
C LEU A 63 28.39 -6.34 -7.11
N LYS A 64 29.28 -5.68 -6.37
CA LYS A 64 30.74 -5.92 -6.43
C LYS A 64 31.09 -7.37 -6.04
N HIS A 65 30.31 -7.98 -5.16
CA HIS A 65 30.42 -9.40 -4.79
C HIS A 65 29.62 -10.34 -5.71
N GLN A 66 29.26 -9.91 -6.92
CA GLN A 66 28.52 -10.69 -7.93
C GLN A 66 27.07 -11.02 -7.50
N GLY A 67 26.44 -10.14 -6.71
CA GLY A 67 25.02 -10.23 -6.43
C GLY A 67 24.17 -10.04 -7.69
N ASP A 68 23.09 -10.79 -7.79
CA ASP A 68 22.16 -10.69 -8.93
C ASP A 68 21.18 -9.53 -8.73
N ILE A 69 21.30 -8.49 -9.56
CA ILE A 69 20.47 -7.28 -9.52
C ILE A 69 18.97 -7.55 -9.76
N ASN A 70 18.63 -8.68 -10.38
CA ASN A 70 17.27 -9.06 -10.72
C ASN A 70 16.73 -10.18 -9.81
N LEU A 71 17.45 -10.54 -8.74
CA LEU A 71 17.08 -11.64 -7.87
C LEU A 71 15.73 -11.38 -7.18
N LYS A 72 14.73 -12.18 -7.53
CA LYS A 72 13.38 -12.11 -6.97
C LYS A 72 13.37 -12.53 -5.51
N CYS A 73 12.52 -11.90 -4.71
CA CYS A 73 12.34 -12.23 -3.30
C CYS A 73 10.92 -11.93 -2.79
N GLY A 74 10.59 -12.46 -1.62
CA GLY A 74 9.29 -12.27 -0.98
C GLY A 74 8.17 -13.09 -1.64
N GLY A 75 7.00 -13.14 -0.99
CA GLY A 75 5.89 -13.98 -1.44
C GLY A 75 5.37 -13.65 -2.86
N LYS A 76 5.52 -12.39 -3.29
CA LYS A 76 5.13 -11.95 -4.64
C LYS A 76 6.22 -12.13 -5.69
N GLY A 77 7.46 -12.49 -5.30
CA GLY A 77 8.58 -12.62 -6.23
C GLY A 77 9.02 -11.28 -6.82
N ASN A 78 9.09 -10.22 -6.00
CA ASN A 78 9.48 -8.89 -6.44
C ASN A 78 11.00 -8.81 -6.64
N THR A 79 11.44 -8.09 -7.68
CA THR A 79 12.86 -7.72 -7.89
C THR A 79 13.27 -6.53 -7.01
N PRO A 80 14.58 -6.25 -6.85
CA PRO A 80 15.05 -5.05 -6.16
C PRO A 80 14.46 -3.75 -6.75
N LEU A 81 14.32 -3.68 -8.08
CA LEU A 81 13.71 -2.53 -8.77
C LEU A 81 12.24 -2.33 -8.33
N MET A 82 11.45 -3.41 -8.27
CA MET A 82 10.06 -3.35 -7.81
C MET A 82 9.96 -2.93 -6.33
N TRP A 83 10.88 -3.35 -5.47
CA TRP A 83 10.91 -2.89 -4.08
C TRP A 83 11.20 -1.39 -3.96
N SER A 84 12.08 -0.85 -4.81
CA SER A 84 12.32 0.59 -4.87
C SER A 84 11.06 1.36 -5.33
N ALA A 85 10.32 0.80 -6.30
CA ALA A 85 9.06 1.35 -6.79
C ALA A 85 7.95 1.30 -5.75
N TRP A 86 7.85 0.20 -5.01
CA TRP A 86 6.92 0.05 -3.90
C TRP A 86 7.13 1.10 -2.80
N ARG A 87 8.38 1.54 -2.59
CA ARG A 87 8.77 2.58 -1.62
C ARG A 87 8.71 4.00 -2.16
N ASN A 88 8.35 4.19 -3.43
CA ASN A 88 8.45 5.47 -4.14
C ASN A 88 9.85 6.11 -4.04
N ASN A 89 10.90 5.29 -4.00
CA ASN A 89 12.28 5.77 -3.85
C ASN A 89 12.93 5.98 -5.22
N VAL A 90 12.62 7.13 -5.84
CA VAL A 90 13.10 7.50 -7.19
C VAL A 90 14.64 7.42 -7.30
N LYS A 91 15.38 7.88 -6.28
CA LYS A 91 16.86 7.85 -6.30
C LYS A 91 17.40 6.42 -6.36
N MET A 92 16.79 5.50 -5.61
CA MET A 92 17.16 4.08 -5.67
C MET A 92 16.72 3.43 -6.99
N THR A 93 15.52 3.76 -7.49
CA THR A 93 15.04 3.27 -8.80
C THR A 93 16.00 3.69 -9.92
N GLN A 94 16.36 4.97 -9.98
CA GLN A 94 17.35 5.50 -10.93
C GLN A 94 18.70 4.78 -10.81
N PHE A 95 19.16 4.58 -9.57
CA PHE A 95 20.41 3.87 -9.32
C PHE A 95 20.35 2.42 -9.85
N LEU A 96 19.32 1.65 -9.52
CA LEU A 96 19.16 0.27 -9.99
C LEU A 96 19.09 0.18 -11.53
N VAL A 97 18.34 1.09 -12.18
CA VAL A 97 18.29 1.16 -13.65
C VAL A 97 19.68 1.47 -14.23
N SER A 98 20.43 2.40 -13.64
CA SER A 98 21.81 2.70 -14.07
C SER A 98 22.78 1.54 -13.88
N GLN A 99 22.49 0.62 -12.96
CA GLN A 99 23.27 -0.59 -12.72
C GLN A 99 22.82 -1.78 -13.60
N GLY A 100 21.88 -1.58 -14.53
CA GLY A 100 21.43 -2.61 -15.46
C GLY A 100 20.31 -3.52 -14.90
N ALA A 101 19.53 -3.05 -13.94
CA ALA A 101 18.32 -3.76 -13.52
C ALA A 101 17.36 -3.92 -14.70
N ASP A 102 16.79 -5.12 -14.86
CA ASP A 102 15.81 -5.39 -15.89
C ASP A 102 14.49 -4.69 -15.55
N ILE A 103 14.13 -3.70 -16.36
CA ILE A 103 12.93 -2.89 -16.17
C ILE A 103 11.65 -3.62 -16.58
N GLU A 104 11.76 -4.63 -17.45
CA GLU A 104 10.66 -5.45 -17.97
C GLU A 104 10.42 -6.72 -17.14
N ALA A 105 11.30 -7.01 -16.18
CA ALA A 105 11.12 -8.13 -15.27
C ALA A 105 9.76 -8.02 -14.57
N THR A 106 9.05 -9.14 -14.48
CA THR A 106 7.74 -9.23 -13.83
C THR A 106 7.78 -10.13 -12.60
N ASN A 107 6.98 -9.80 -11.58
CA ASN A 107 6.82 -10.61 -10.38
C ASN A 107 5.86 -11.79 -10.63
N ASN A 108 5.53 -12.58 -9.61
CA ASN A 108 4.64 -13.74 -9.73
C ASN A 108 3.18 -13.36 -10.07
N GLU A 109 2.81 -12.09 -9.92
CA GLU A 109 1.50 -11.53 -10.27
C GLU A 109 1.48 -10.93 -11.70
N GLY A 110 2.59 -11.03 -12.45
CA GLY A 110 2.74 -10.44 -13.77
C GLY A 110 2.90 -8.92 -13.77
N LEU A 111 3.32 -8.34 -12.65
CA LEU A 111 3.54 -6.90 -12.48
C LEU A 111 5.02 -6.56 -12.66
N ASN A 112 5.32 -5.58 -13.53
CA ASN A 112 6.65 -4.98 -13.63
C ASN A 112 6.84 -3.85 -12.60
N ALA A 113 7.98 -3.15 -12.62
CA ALA A 113 8.25 -2.07 -11.68
C ALA A 113 7.27 -0.88 -11.82
N LEU A 114 6.81 -0.57 -13.03
CA LEU A 114 5.82 0.49 -13.28
C LEU A 114 4.46 0.12 -12.68
N ASP A 115 4.01 -1.12 -12.90
CA ASP A 115 2.78 -1.64 -12.33
C ASP A 115 2.78 -1.61 -10.79
N VAL A 116 3.90 -1.98 -10.18
CA VAL A 116 4.07 -1.89 -8.73
C VAL A 116 4.04 -0.44 -8.25
N ALA A 117 4.60 0.50 -9.01
CA ALA A 117 4.53 1.92 -8.67
C ALA A 117 3.08 2.44 -8.71
N ILE A 118 2.30 2.07 -9.73
CA ILE A 118 0.90 2.47 -9.88
C ILE A 118 0.04 1.91 -8.74
N THR A 119 0.11 0.61 -8.47
CA THR A 119 -0.67 -0.05 -7.39
C THR A 119 -0.35 0.47 -5.98
N ARG A 120 0.79 1.17 -5.81
CA ARG A 120 1.24 1.78 -4.56
C ARG A 120 1.15 3.31 -4.56
N VAL A 121 0.59 3.90 -5.62
CA VAL A 121 0.45 5.35 -5.80
C VAL A 121 1.80 6.09 -5.73
N SER A 122 2.87 5.40 -6.13
CA SER A 122 4.25 5.91 -6.21
C SER A 122 4.47 6.73 -7.48
N TYR A 123 3.76 7.86 -7.60
CA TYR A 123 3.70 8.64 -8.85
C TYR A 123 5.07 9.08 -9.40
N ALA A 124 5.97 9.56 -8.53
CA ALA A 124 7.28 10.03 -8.96
C ALA A 124 8.13 8.90 -9.56
N THR A 125 8.10 7.70 -8.96
CA THR A 125 8.76 6.53 -9.53
C THR A 125 8.06 6.05 -10.80
N ALA A 126 6.72 6.03 -10.83
CA ALA A 126 5.96 5.66 -12.03
C ALA A 126 6.31 6.58 -13.22
N LEU A 127 6.38 7.89 -13.00
CA LEU A 127 6.75 8.87 -14.02
C LEU A 127 8.17 8.64 -14.54
N PHE A 128 9.12 8.34 -13.66
CA PHE A 128 10.48 8.00 -14.08
C PHE A 128 10.50 6.74 -14.95
N LEU A 129 9.82 5.67 -14.52
CA LEU A 129 9.77 4.40 -15.24
C LEU A 129 9.06 4.52 -16.59
N LYS A 130 7.97 5.30 -16.66
CA LYS A 130 7.30 5.63 -17.93
C LYS A 130 8.27 6.31 -18.90
N LYS A 131 9.08 7.25 -18.41
CA LYS A 131 10.16 7.89 -19.20
C LYS A 131 11.27 6.93 -19.64
N GLN A 132 11.40 5.75 -19.03
CA GLN A 132 12.30 4.70 -19.50
C GLN A 132 11.69 3.85 -20.63
N GLY A 133 10.45 4.12 -21.05
CA GLY A 133 9.77 3.44 -22.17
C GLY A 133 8.70 2.43 -21.75
N LEU A 134 8.45 2.26 -20.45
CA LEU A 134 7.37 1.41 -19.95
C LEU A 134 6.01 2.09 -20.15
N SER A 135 5.02 1.35 -20.62
CA SER A 135 3.64 1.83 -20.74
C SER A 135 2.77 1.27 -19.60
N PRO A 136 1.88 2.08 -18.99
CA PRO A 136 0.89 1.56 -18.05
C PRO A 136 -0.11 0.64 -18.77
N LYS A 137 -0.69 -0.29 -18.02
CA LYS A 137 -1.84 -1.10 -18.45
C LYS A 137 -3.14 -0.28 -18.31
N PRO A 138 -4.27 -0.72 -18.90
CA PRO A 138 -5.56 -0.07 -18.70
C PRO A 138 -5.94 0.03 -17.23
N ALA A 139 -6.73 1.04 -16.84
CA ALA A 139 -7.06 1.32 -15.44
C ALA A 139 -7.71 0.11 -14.74
N GLU A 140 -8.60 -0.58 -15.46
CA GLU A 140 -9.36 -1.75 -14.98
C GLU A 140 -8.45 -2.88 -14.53
N PHE A 141 -7.26 -3.02 -15.14
CA PHE A 141 -6.28 -4.02 -14.74
C PHE A 141 -5.78 -3.80 -13.30
N TYR A 142 -5.66 -2.53 -12.89
CA TYR A 142 -5.14 -2.19 -11.56
C TYR A 142 -6.21 -2.25 -10.49
N GLU A 143 -7.44 -1.84 -10.79
CA GLU A 143 -8.55 -1.75 -9.84
C GLU A 143 -8.79 -3.05 -9.06
N GLU A 144 -8.68 -4.21 -9.72
CA GLU A 144 -8.82 -5.53 -9.10
C GLU A 144 -7.69 -5.90 -8.13
N LYS A 145 -6.55 -5.20 -8.21
CA LYS A 145 -5.30 -5.53 -7.50
C LYS A 145 -4.97 -4.53 -6.40
N LEU A 146 -5.80 -3.50 -6.21
CA LEU A 146 -5.54 -2.44 -5.24
C LEU A 146 -5.80 -2.88 -3.81
N GLN A 147 -4.87 -2.53 -2.92
CA GLN A 147 -5.10 -2.62 -1.47
C GLN A 147 -5.88 -1.43 -0.93
N VAL A 148 -5.68 -0.26 -1.52
CA VAL A 148 -6.36 0.99 -1.17
C VAL A 148 -6.89 1.58 -2.46
N LYS A 149 -8.19 1.90 -2.49
CA LYS A 149 -8.82 2.50 -3.67
C LYS A 149 -8.31 3.93 -3.88
N PHE A 150 -8.00 4.26 -5.13
CA PHE A 150 -7.68 5.61 -5.58
C PHE A 150 -8.15 5.76 -7.04
N ASP A 151 -8.19 6.99 -7.54
CA ASP A 151 -8.56 7.34 -8.91
C ASP A 151 -7.43 6.94 -9.87
N VAL A 152 -7.49 5.69 -10.35
CA VAL A 152 -6.50 5.10 -11.27
C VAL A 152 -6.54 5.80 -12.63
N GLU A 153 -7.74 6.17 -13.10
CA GLU A 153 -7.92 6.91 -14.35
C GLU A 153 -7.16 8.24 -14.31
N LEU A 154 -7.36 9.03 -13.26
CA LEU A 154 -6.64 10.29 -13.05
C LEU A 154 -5.14 10.06 -12.91
N PHE A 155 -4.71 8.99 -12.25
CA PHE A 155 -3.29 8.64 -12.14
C PHE A 155 -2.66 8.38 -13.51
N ILE A 156 -3.30 7.56 -14.33
CA ILE A 156 -2.83 7.21 -15.68
C ILE A 156 -2.89 8.44 -16.58
N GLU A 157 -3.97 9.23 -16.57
CA GLU A 157 -4.09 10.47 -17.33
C GLU A 157 -2.89 11.41 -17.05
N LYS A 158 -2.61 11.66 -15.77
CA LYS A 158 -1.49 12.51 -15.37
C LYS A 158 -0.15 11.90 -15.74
N LEU A 159 0.00 10.59 -15.68
CA LEU A 159 1.22 9.89 -16.07
C LEU A 159 1.45 10.01 -17.58
N GLU A 160 0.42 9.82 -18.39
CA GLU A 160 0.46 9.96 -19.85
C GLU A 160 0.81 11.39 -20.26
N ASN A 161 0.24 12.39 -19.58
CA ASN A 161 0.55 13.81 -19.80
C ASN A 161 1.91 14.25 -19.20
N GLU A 162 2.61 13.37 -18.46
CA GLU A 162 3.87 13.66 -17.76
C GLU A 162 3.80 14.87 -16.82
N GLU A 163 2.64 15.06 -16.19
CA GLU A 163 2.39 16.18 -15.31
C GLU A 163 3.23 16.13 -14.02
N GLN A 164 3.53 17.30 -13.45
CA GLN A 164 4.14 17.36 -12.13
C GLN A 164 3.07 17.29 -11.04
N VAL A 165 3.05 16.19 -10.30
CA VAL A 165 2.14 16.00 -9.17
C VAL A 165 2.83 16.36 -7.87
N HIS A 166 2.35 17.42 -7.24
CA HIS A 166 2.93 17.96 -6.00
C HIS A 166 2.24 17.41 -4.74
N SER A 167 1.03 16.86 -4.86
CA SER A 167 0.26 16.30 -3.76
C SER A 167 -0.32 14.96 -4.19
N PHE A 168 0.01 13.88 -3.48
CA PHE A 168 -0.49 12.54 -3.78
C PHE A 168 -1.98 12.37 -3.44
N ASN A 169 -2.51 13.20 -2.50
CA ASN A 169 -3.93 13.17 -2.10
C ASN A 169 -4.88 13.45 -3.25
N ILE A 170 -4.43 14.07 -4.35
CA ILE A 170 -5.27 14.34 -5.51
C ILE A 170 -5.92 13.07 -6.07
N PHE A 171 -5.23 11.92 -5.98
CA PHE A 171 -5.74 10.64 -6.47
C PHE A 171 -6.81 10.04 -5.56
N TYR A 172 -6.97 10.55 -4.34
CA TYR A 172 -7.97 10.08 -3.39
C TYR A 172 -9.20 11.00 -3.32
N LYS A 173 -9.05 12.28 -3.70
CA LYS A 173 -10.12 13.31 -3.58
C LYS A 173 -11.46 12.94 -4.20
N ARG A 174 -11.47 12.27 -5.35
CA ARG A 174 -12.71 11.84 -5.99
C ARG A 174 -13.42 10.79 -5.14
N ILE A 175 -12.68 9.77 -4.70
CA ILE A 175 -13.21 8.67 -3.87
C ILE A 175 -13.65 9.20 -2.51
N GLU A 176 -12.85 10.07 -1.88
CA GLU A 176 -13.22 10.73 -0.63
C GLU A 176 -14.53 11.50 -0.78
N ARG A 177 -14.73 12.22 -1.88
CA ARG A 177 -15.98 12.95 -2.14
C ARG A 177 -17.15 11.99 -2.31
N GLU A 178 -17.01 10.96 -3.13
CA GLU A 178 -18.04 9.95 -3.36
C GLU A 178 -18.42 9.24 -2.05
N GLU A 179 -17.44 8.96 -1.19
CA GLU A 179 -17.66 8.39 0.14
C GLU A 179 -18.36 9.38 1.09
N GLN A 180 -17.97 10.65 1.11
CA GLN A 180 -18.65 11.67 1.92
C GLN A 180 -20.08 11.92 1.44
N GLU A 181 -20.30 11.94 0.13
CA GLU A 181 -21.64 12.02 -0.46
C GLU A 181 -22.48 10.82 -0.04
N TRP A 182 -21.92 9.61 -0.09
CA TRP A 182 -22.57 8.39 0.39
C TRP A 182 -22.91 8.45 1.89
N LEU A 183 -21.96 8.87 2.73
CA LEU A 183 -22.12 9.04 4.18
C LEU A 183 -23.11 10.15 4.55
N SER A 184 -23.31 11.14 3.66
CA SER A 184 -24.28 12.22 3.89
C SER A 184 -25.74 11.78 3.70
N LYS A 185 -25.97 10.64 3.04
CA LYS A 185 -27.30 10.07 2.84
C LYS A 185 -27.85 9.45 4.13
N ASP A 186 -29.17 9.24 4.18
CA ASP A 186 -29.80 8.48 5.26
C ASP A 186 -29.53 6.98 5.07
N LEU A 187 -28.34 6.56 5.50
CA LEU A 187 -27.87 5.19 5.39
C LEU A 187 -28.56 4.28 6.42
N VAL A 188 -29.10 3.17 5.92
CA VAL A 188 -29.74 2.13 6.73
C VAL A 188 -29.20 0.76 6.37
N ILE A 189 -29.43 -0.23 7.24
CA ILE A 189 -29.10 -1.62 6.91
C ILE A 189 -29.92 -2.07 5.72
N ASP A 190 -29.26 -2.67 4.74
CA ASP A 190 -29.90 -3.22 3.55
C ASP A 190 -30.85 -4.38 3.94
N PRO A 191 -32.18 -4.19 3.80
CA PRO A 191 -33.15 -5.22 4.16
C PRO A 191 -33.14 -6.41 3.18
N ARG A 192 -32.38 -6.32 2.08
CA ARG A 192 -32.20 -7.39 1.07
C ARG A 192 -31.13 -8.41 1.50
N GLU A 193 -30.42 -8.19 2.61
CA GLU A 193 -29.50 -9.18 3.17
C GLU A 193 -30.25 -10.47 3.55
N THR A 194 -29.82 -11.62 3.01
CA THR A 194 -30.43 -12.92 3.34
C THR A 194 -29.93 -13.40 4.71
N TRP A 195 -30.73 -14.18 5.43
CA TRP A 195 -30.35 -14.70 6.76
C TRP A 195 -29.01 -15.48 6.75
N LYS A 196 -28.70 -16.18 5.64
CA LYS A 196 -27.43 -16.89 5.46
C LYS A 196 -26.25 -15.92 5.43
N LYS A 197 -26.36 -14.85 4.61
CA LYS A 197 -25.34 -13.80 4.53
C LYS A 197 -25.19 -13.10 5.89
N TRP A 198 -26.31 -12.76 6.52
CA TRP A 198 -26.32 -12.17 7.86
C TRP A 198 -25.58 -13.05 8.88
N LEU A 199 -25.84 -14.37 8.91
CA LEU A 199 -25.18 -15.28 9.85
C LEU A 199 -23.68 -15.39 9.59
N THR A 200 -23.28 -15.59 8.33
CA THR A 200 -21.86 -15.66 7.93
C THR A 200 -21.13 -14.39 8.32
N ARG A 201 -21.73 -13.23 8.02
CA ARG A 201 -21.18 -11.91 8.34
C ARG A 201 -20.94 -11.74 9.84
N ASN A 202 -21.93 -12.08 10.66
CA ASN A 202 -21.81 -11.98 12.11
C ASN A 202 -20.77 -12.96 12.69
N MET A 203 -20.63 -14.16 12.12
CA MET A 203 -19.56 -15.09 12.50
C MET A 203 -18.15 -14.57 12.15
N ASN A 204 -18.05 -13.78 11.07
CA ASN A 204 -16.80 -13.21 10.58
C ASN A 204 -16.52 -11.79 11.13
N PHE A 205 -17.40 -11.24 11.97
CA PHE A 205 -17.30 -9.87 12.51
C PHE A 205 -17.25 -8.76 11.43
N GLU A 206 -17.93 -8.94 10.30
CA GLU A 206 -17.95 -7.94 9.22
C GLU A 206 -19.08 -6.89 9.41
N GLU A 207 -18.84 -5.69 8.90
CA GLU A 207 -19.77 -4.55 9.02
C GLU A 207 -21.10 -4.81 8.27
N PRO A 208 -22.25 -4.36 8.81
CA PRO A 208 -23.54 -4.54 8.17
C PRO A 208 -23.58 -3.85 6.80
N PRO A 209 -24.24 -4.45 5.79
CA PRO A 209 -24.39 -3.81 4.50
C PRO A 209 -25.28 -2.58 4.65
N MET A 210 -24.72 -1.41 4.35
CA MET A 210 -25.43 -0.13 4.41
C MET A 210 -25.88 0.28 3.02
N VAL A 211 -27.10 0.83 2.92
CA VAL A 211 -27.67 1.36 1.68
C VAL A 211 -28.41 2.66 1.98
N PRO A 212 -28.39 3.65 1.06
CA PRO A 212 -29.28 4.79 1.17
C PRO A 212 -30.74 4.35 1.22
N ARG A 213 -31.50 4.89 2.19
CA ARG A 213 -32.93 4.58 2.32
C ARG A 213 -33.73 4.83 1.04
N GLU A 214 -33.37 5.88 0.30
CA GLU A 214 -33.99 6.26 -0.98
C GLU A 214 -33.91 5.17 -2.05
N ASP A 215 -32.91 4.27 -1.96
CA ASP A 215 -32.72 3.17 -2.91
C ASP A 215 -33.56 1.93 -2.55
N ILE A 216 -34.28 1.96 -1.42
CA ILE A 216 -35.17 0.88 -0.96
C ILE A 216 -36.62 1.24 -1.30
N PRO A 217 -37.39 0.34 -1.95
CA PRO A 217 -38.83 0.54 -2.14
C PRO A 217 -39.53 0.85 -0.81
N GLU A 218 -40.46 1.80 -0.80
CA GLU A 218 -41.12 2.31 0.41
C GLU A 218 -41.67 1.17 1.30
N ASP A 219 -42.35 0.19 0.68
CA ASP A 219 -42.94 -0.95 1.38
C ASP A 219 -41.91 -1.87 2.07
N ASN A 220 -40.64 -1.81 1.65
CA ASN A 220 -39.56 -2.64 2.16
C ASN A 220 -38.53 -1.87 3.00
N GLN A 221 -38.79 -0.61 3.31
CA GLN A 221 -37.87 0.16 4.16
C GLN A 221 -37.80 -0.43 5.58
N PRO A 222 -36.67 -0.23 6.30
CA PRO A 222 -36.49 -0.87 7.61
C PRO A 222 -37.57 -0.53 8.64
N HIS A 223 -38.21 0.63 8.54
CA HIS A 223 -39.28 1.05 9.45
C HIS A 223 -40.65 0.42 9.17
N THR A 224 -40.86 -0.18 8.00
CA THR A 224 -42.14 -0.81 7.64
C THR A 224 -42.21 -2.27 8.11
N THR A 225 -41.07 -2.96 8.19
CA THR A 225 -41.00 -4.37 8.56
C THR A 225 -40.52 -4.59 10.00
N PHE A 226 -40.96 -5.67 10.65
CA PHE A 226 -40.44 -6.05 11.97
C PHE A 226 -38.96 -6.43 11.90
N TYR A 227 -38.58 -7.20 10.86
CA TYR A 227 -37.21 -7.66 10.67
C TYR A 227 -36.25 -6.49 10.44
N GLY A 228 -36.62 -5.52 9.59
CA GLY A 228 -35.82 -4.32 9.35
C GLY A 228 -35.57 -3.47 10.60
N LYS A 229 -36.59 -3.32 11.47
CA LYS A 229 -36.41 -2.66 12.78
C LYS A 229 -35.43 -3.42 13.67
N MET A 230 -35.64 -4.74 13.79
CA MET A 230 -34.80 -5.60 14.62
C MET A 230 -33.33 -5.54 14.18
N THR A 231 -33.05 -5.66 12.87
CA THR A 231 -31.69 -5.61 12.35
C THR A 231 -31.05 -4.25 12.60
N CYS A 232 -31.76 -3.15 12.34
CA CYS A 232 -31.24 -1.80 12.60
C CYS A 232 -30.86 -1.62 14.08
N TYR A 233 -31.74 -1.98 15.02
CA TYR A 233 -31.45 -1.85 16.44
C TYR A 233 -30.27 -2.71 16.90
N LEU A 234 -30.14 -3.93 16.40
CA LEU A 234 -29.01 -4.80 16.73
C LEU A 234 -27.64 -4.22 16.30
N ASN A 235 -27.62 -3.30 15.33
CA ASN A 235 -26.39 -2.63 14.87
C ASN A 235 -26.36 -1.15 15.29
N GLY A 236 -27.21 -0.71 16.22
CA GLY A 236 -27.22 0.68 16.72
C GLY A 236 -27.69 1.73 15.71
N ILE A 237 -28.37 1.32 14.63
CA ILE A 237 -28.87 2.21 13.57
C ILE A 237 -30.35 2.51 13.80
N ASN A 238 -30.77 3.75 13.54
CA ASN A 238 -32.17 4.14 13.63
C ASN A 238 -32.96 3.66 12.39
N PRO A 239 -33.99 2.80 12.52
CA PRO A 239 -34.73 2.30 11.37
C PRO A 239 -35.65 3.36 10.74
N TYR A 240 -35.99 4.44 11.43
CA TYR A 240 -37.01 5.41 11.02
C TYR A 240 -36.45 6.57 10.18
N PRO A 241 -37.17 7.02 9.13
CA PRO A 241 -36.73 8.15 8.32
C PRO A 241 -36.76 9.47 9.11
N PRO A 242 -35.99 10.49 8.70
CA PRO A 242 -36.03 11.83 9.28
C PRO A 242 -37.47 12.38 9.35
N GLY A 243 -37.85 12.92 10.51
CA GLY A 243 -39.20 13.47 10.73
C GLY A 243 -40.31 12.45 11.01
N HIS A 244 -40.02 11.15 11.01
CA HIS A 244 -40.98 10.13 11.41
C HIS A 244 -41.35 10.25 12.90
N LYS A 245 -42.61 10.01 13.26
CA LYS A 245 -43.11 10.17 14.65
C LYS A 245 -42.33 9.38 15.73
N ASN A 246 -41.77 8.24 15.34
CA ASN A 246 -40.95 7.37 16.21
C ASN A 246 -39.44 7.63 16.05
N ASN A 247 -39.06 8.62 15.24
CA ASN A 247 -37.68 9.07 15.12
C ASN A 247 -37.45 10.19 16.17
N PRO A 248 -36.69 9.94 17.24
CA PRO A 248 -36.38 10.99 18.20
C PRO A 248 -35.65 12.13 17.49
N ALA A 249 -36.16 13.35 17.58
CA ALA A 249 -35.52 14.53 16.99
C ALA A 249 -34.07 14.65 17.46
N LYS A 250 -33.15 14.96 16.53
CA LYS A 250 -31.70 15.14 16.75
C LYS A 250 -31.39 15.80 18.11
N THR A 251 -30.95 15.03 19.09
CA THR A 251 -29.96 15.51 20.06
C THR A 251 -28.62 15.39 19.34
N ASN A 252 -27.89 16.50 19.22
CA ASN A 252 -26.64 16.64 18.45
C ASN A 252 -25.45 15.79 18.96
N ASP A 253 -25.68 14.66 19.63
CA ASP A 253 -24.64 13.93 20.37
C ASP A 253 -24.29 12.55 19.77
N THR A 254 -24.82 12.15 18.61
CA THR A 254 -24.55 10.82 18.04
C THR A 254 -23.65 10.79 16.80
N VAL A 255 -23.17 11.94 16.32
CA VAL A 255 -22.04 11.94 15.37
C VAL A 255 -20.70 11.70 16.10
N ASP A 256 -20.68 11.79 17.43
CA ASP A 256 -19.52 11.46 18.28
C ASP A 256 -19.36 9.95 18.56
N ALA A 257 -20.29 9.09 18.15
CA ALA A 257 -20.19 7.63 18.35
C ALA A 257 -19.44 6.90 17.22
N LEU A 258 -19.13 7.60 16.11
CA LEU A 258 -18.02 7.26 15.23
C LEU A 258 -16.81 8.10 15.67
N ASP A 259 -16.37 7.85 16.89
CA ASP A 259 -15.19 8.47 17.48
C ASP A 259 -14.01 8.34 16.52
N LYS A 260 -13.49 9.51 16.15
CA LYS A 260 -12.26 9.75 15.37
C LYS A 260 -10.99 9.26 16.07
N SER A 261 -11.08 8.31 17.00
CA SER A 261 -9.95 7.74 17.75
C SER A 261 -9.46 6.38 17.24
N LYS A 262 -10.05 5.82 16.16
CA LYS A 262 -9.57 4.55 15.56
C LYS A 262 -9.13 4.59 14.11
N VAL A 263 -9.15 5.75 13.45
CA VAL A 263 -8.33 5.96 12.26
C VAL A 263 -7.04 6.63 12.73
N LYS A 264 -6.01 5.83 13.01
CA LYS A 264 -4.64 6.36 12.96
C LYS A 264 -4.50 7.01 11.59
N GLU A 265 -4.23 8.32 11.57
CA GLU A 265 -3.67 8.97 10.39
C GLU A 265 -2.60 8.05 9.80
N PRO A 266 -2.64 7.69 8.49
CA PRO A 266 -1.63 6.82 7.91
C PRO A 266 -0.22 7.44 7.82
N ASP A 267 0.06 8.57 8.47
CA ASP A 267 1.34 9.27 8.37
C ASP A 267 1.94 9.64 9.74
N GLN A 268 2.47 8.65 10.44
CA GLN A 268 3.65 8.86 11.32
C GLN A 268 4.69 7.72 11.28
N GLU A 269 4.42 6.57 10.65
CA GLU A 269 5.45 5.52 10.49
C GLU A 269 6.13 5.51 9.10
N LEU A 270 5.53 6.10 8.08
CA LEU A 270 6.20 6.32 6.79
C LEU A 270 7.05 7.61 6.75
N GLY A 271 6.85 8.51 7.72
CA GLY A 271 7.57 9.78 7.89
C GLY A 271 8.72 9.78 8.90
N ARG A 272 8.85 8.79 9.79
CA ARG A 272 9.97 8.76 10.77
C ARG A 272 11.34 8.47 10.15
N ASN A 273 11.39 7.96 8.92
CA ASN A 273 12.66 7.83 8.20
C ASN A 273 13.07 9.12 7.45
N ARG A 274 12.37 10.25 7.66
CA ARG A 274 12.66 11.53 6.98
C ARG A 274 13.44 12.55 7.82
N GLU A 275 13.72 12.28 9.09
CA GLU A 275 14.46 13.24 9.95
C GLU A 275 15.90 12.86 10.29
N GLU A 276 16.40 11.68 9.91
CA GLU A 276 17.82 11.31 10.12
C GLU A 276 18.76 11.66 8.95
N ASN A 277 18.28 12.31 7.88
CA ASN A 277 19.12 12.69 6.74
C ASN A 277 19.31 14.21 6.58
N LYS A 278 19.29 14.97 7.69
CA LYS A 278 19.58 16.42 7.67
C LYS A 278 21.05 16.78 7.93
N GLU A 279 21.95 15.81 8.09
CA GLU A 279 23.37 16.09 8.35
C GLU A 279 24.28 16.07 7.11
N ASP A 280 23.81 15.65 5.93
CA ASP A 280 24.69 15.54 4.74
C ASP A 280 24.66 16.77 3.80
N ASP A 281 23.86 17.80 4.08
CA ASP A 281 23.74 19.01 3.23
C ASP A 281 24.79 20.11 3.53
N LEU A 282 25.88 19.79 4.24
CA LEU A 282 26.94 20.77 4.57
C LEU A 282 28.36 20.41 4.09
N ALA A 283 28.54 19.46 3.19
CA ALA A 283 29.87 19.11 2.70
C ALA A 283 29.94 18.86 1.18
N ILE A 284 29.48 19.83 0.38
CA ILE A 284 29.88 19.94 -1.04
C ILE A 284 30.18 21.41 -1.37
N GLU A 285 31.17 21.98 -0.69
CA GLU A 285 32.06 22.95 -1.29
C GLU A 285 33.49 22.44 -1.04
N ASP A 286 34.31 22.52 -2.08
CA ASP A 286 35.69 22.02 -2.20
C ASP A 286 35.84 20.52 -2.47
N ILE A 287 35.99 20.19 -3.77
CA ILE A 287 37.18 19.52 -4.32
C ILE A 287 37.22 19.85 -5.83
N LYS A 288 38.29 20.56 -6.21
CA LYS A 288 38.88 20.56 -7.56
C LYS A 288 39.81 19.36 -7.69
#